data_AF-A0A7J9ZEC3-F1
#
_entry.id   AF-A0A7J9ZEC3-F1
#
_cell.length_a   1.000
_cell.length_b   1.000
_cell.length_c   1.000
_cell.angle_alpha   90.00
_cell.angle_beta   90.00
_cell.angle_gamma   90.00
#
_symmetry.space_group_name_H-M   'P 1'
#
loop_
_entity.id
_entity.type
_entity.pdbx_description
1 polymer ?
#
loop_
_entity_poly.entity_id
_entity_poly.type
_entity_poly.pdbx_seq_one_letter_code
_entity_poly.pdbx_strand_id
1 'polypeptide(L)'
;MPTLPDRPSLEHLRKRAKARRRTQSVGLAQAQHQVAREYGFASWPRLVHHVQSVRLEGVERALVLADPAALADLLDSDPAAASREIDGLPPLLVLLRRTLGTPADVRRCAALLLDAGADPDSHSVEWGGEGRMSALFDAVERSDLALARLLVDRGATRDEDAFYHACEQSDTAFLGLLAAPGFERLVNHKLDFEDAAGLRWFLDRGVDVDTERCLHHAVSRGRGLPILIMLLDAGADVNLPWDRWDVGRRPLALAARCGHLAAYDLLASRGATAELDAVDAAVLAVARGESADLPASPPPVKGTASRDDYGWILGQFALLGRTDVVASLLDAGMVVDTRGWSNFTPLDQAAMHGRTETVGLLIARGADVHDVAFDDEQPTPLDCAIWGLRNNRADDGDYPGTVAALLATGAPTRLSPPTGDAAVDALLTRALDA
;
A
#
# COMPACT_ATOMS: atom_id res chain seq x y z
N MET A 1 -33.60 -13.16 -24.39
CA MET A 1 -33.02 -12.46 -23.23
C MET A 1 -33.87 -11.21 -23.00
N PRO A 2 -34.44 -10.99 -21.81
CA PRO A 2 -35.12 -9.72 -21.53
C PRO A 2 -34.12 -8.57 -21.62
N THR A 3 -34.47 -7.50 -22.33
CA THR A 3 -33.68 -6.26 -22.39
C THR A 3 -33.98 -5.39 -21.18
N LEU A 4 -32.95 -4.70 -20.65
CA LEU A 4 -33.19 -3.66 -19.64
C LEU A 4 -33.99 -2.51 -20.29
N PRO A 5 -34.96 -1.93 -19.57
CA PRO A 5 -35.62 -0.71 -20.01
C PRO A 5 -34.64 0.48 -20.00
N ASP A 6 -34.88 1.48 -20.85
CA ASP A 6 -33.99 2.63 -21.05
C ASP A 6 -33.67 3.42 -19.77
N ARG A 7 -34.61 3.44 -18.80
CA ARG A 7 -34.42 4.02 -17.47
C ARG A 7 -34.65 2.97 -16.40
N PRO A 8 -33.68 2.09 -16.14
CA PRO A 8 -33.87 0.99 -15.21
C PRO A 8 -33.86 1.49 -13.76
N SER A 9 -34.68 0.87 -12.92
CA SER A 9 -34.75 1.18 -11.48
C SER A 9 -33.94 0.16 -10.69
N LEU A 10 -32.88 0.64 -10.02
CA LEU A 10 -32.07 -0.19 -9.13
C LEU A 10 -32.90 -0.79 -8.00
N GLU A 11 -33.87 -0.03 -7.48
CA GLU A 11 -34.81 -0.50 -6.47
C GLU A 11 -35.66 -1.67 -7.00
N HIS A 12 -36.15 -1.57 -8.23
CA HIS A 12 -36.89 -2.64 -8.88
C HIS A 12 -36.05 -3.91 -9.06
N LEU A 13 -34.80 -3.77 -9.52
CA LEU A 13 -33.88 -4.90 -9.68
C LEU A 13 -33.56 -5.55 -8.32
N ARG A 14 -33.36 -4.74 -7.25
CA ARG A 14 -33.17 -5.24 -5.87
C ARG A 14 -34.40 -6.00 -5.37
N LYS A 15 -35.61 -5.52 -5.66
CA LYS A 15 -36.87 -6.23 -5.35
C LYS A 15 -36.96 -7.56 -6.08
N ARG A 16 -36.56 -7.63 -7.36
CA ARG A 16 -36.48 -8.90 -8.12
C ARG A 16 -35.49 -9.89 -7.51
N ALA A 17 -34.29 -9.45 -7.16
CA ALA A 17 -33.30 -10.32 -6.51
C ALA A 17 -33.83 -10.86 -5.16
N LYS A 18 -34.49 -10.02 -4.36
CA LYS A 18 -35.14 -10.44 -3.11
C LYS A 18 -36.30 -11.42 -3.34
N ALA A 19 -37.10 -11.23 -4.38
CA ALA A 19 -38.17 -12.16 -4.74
C ALA A 19 -37.59 -13.52 -5.13
N ARG A 20 -36.58 -13.54 -6.00
CA ARG A 20 -35.90 -14.76 -6.47
C ARG A 20 -35.21 -15.52 -5.33
N ARG A 21 -34.59 -14.80 -4.39
CA ARG A 21 -34.06 -15.38 -3.14
C ARG A 21 -35.13 -16.19 -2.41
N ARG A 22 -36.37 -15.66 -2.30
CA ARG A 22 -37.49 -16.32 -1.61
C ARG A 22 -38.06 -17.50 -2.41
N THR A 23 -38.12 -17.41 -3.74
CA THR A 23 -38.71 -18.46 -4.58
C THR A 23 -37.78 -19.65 -4.79
N GLN A 24 -36.47 -19.40 -4.88
CA GLN A 24 -35.48 -20.42 -5.21
C GLN A 24 -34.66 -20.89 -4.00
N SER A 25 -34.90 -20.32 -2.81
CA SER A 25 -34.18 -20.64 -1.57
C SER A 25 -32.65 -20.53 -1.68
N VAL A 26 -32.16 -19.61 -2.52
CA VAL A 26 -30.73 -19.33 -2.73
C VAL A 26 -30.26 -18.14 -1.89
N GLY A 27 -28.94 -17.99 -1.72
CA GLY A 27 -28.35 -16.80 -1.10
C GLY A 27 -28.63 -15.51 -1.88
N LEU A 28 -28.67 -14.35 -1.21
CA LEU A 28 -28.97 -13.06 -1.86
C LEU A 28 -27.94 -12.71 -2.97
N ALA A 29 -26.65 -12.97 -2.73
CA ALA A 29 -25.59 -12.74 -3.70
C ALA A 29 -25.78 -13.60 -4.97
N GLN A 30 -26.17 -14.87 -4.80
CA GLN A 30 -26.47 -15.76 -5.92
C GLN A 30 -27.71 -15.29 -6.69
N ALA A 31 -28.77 -14.87 -6.01
CA ALA A 31 -29.97 -14.31 -6.63
C ALA A 31 -29.67 -13.02 -7.42
N GLN A 32 -28.83 -12.14 -6.86
CA GLN A 32 -28.34 -10.92 -7.51
C GLN A 32 -27.51 -11.24 -8.76
N HIS A 33 -26.58 -12.18 -8.68
CA HIS A 33 -25.77 -12.62 -9.81
C HIS A 33 -26.62 -13.21 -10.94
N GLN A 34 -27.65 -13.99 -10.61
CA GLN A 34 -28.60 -14.52 -11.59
C GLN A 34 -29.40 -13.40 -12.29
N VAL A 35 -29.90 -12.41 -11.54
CA VAL A 35 -30.58 -11.24 -12.15
C VAL A 35 -29.64 -10.46 -13.07
N ALA A 36 -28.36 -10.31 -12.70
CA ALA A 36 -27.36 -9.67 -13.56
C ALA A 36 -27.17 -10.42 -14.89
N ARG A 37 -26.99 -11.75 -14.82
CA ARG A 37 -26.81 -12.60 -16.01
C ARG A 37 -28.01 -12.57 -16.96
N GLU A 38 -29.23 -12.50 -16.44
CA GLU A 38 -30.45 -12.39 -17.26
C GLU A 38 -30.46 -11.18 -18.18
N TYR A 39 -29.80 -10.12 -17.75
CA TYR A 39 -29.66 -8.88 -18.50
C TYR A 39 -28.32 -8.76 -19.24
N GLY A 40 -27.54 -9.84 -19.30
CA GLY A 40 -26.25 -9.88 -20.00
C GLY A 40 -25.07 -9.33 -19.20
N PHE A 41 -25.23 -9.06 -17.91
CA PHE A 41 -24.15 -8.55 -17.06
C PHE A 41 -23.44 -9.70 -16.32
N ALA A 42 -22.11 -9.67 -16.34
CA ALA A 42 -21.29 -10.68 -15.69
C ALA A 42 -21.38 -10.66 -14.14
N SER A 43 -21.81 -9.55 -13.55
CA SER A 43 -21.94 -9.42 -12.09
C SER A 43 -23.02 -8.40 -11.70
N TRP A 44 -23.53 -8.53 -10.48
CA TRP A 44 -24.49 -7.58 -9.92
C TRP A 44 -23.93 -6.16 -9.80
N PRO A 45 -22.71 -5.92 -9.29
CA PRO A 45 -22.11 -4.59 -9.31
C PRO A 45 -22.08 -3.94 -10.71
N ARG A 46 -21.74 -4.70 -11.76
CA ARG A 46 -21.75 -4.18 -13.14
C ARG A 46 -23.16 -3.77 -13.60
N LEU A 47 -24.18 -4.56 -13.25
CA LEU A 47 -25.58 -4.19 -13.51
C LEU A 47 -25.98 -2.93 -12.74
N VAL A 48 -25.67 -2.85 -11.45
CA VAL A 48 -25.99 -1.68 -10.60
C VAL A 48 -25.35 -0.42 -11.17
N HIS A 49 -24.07 -0.50 -11.51
CA HIS A 49 -23.33 0.63 -12.04
C HIS A 49 -23.83 1.04 -13.43
N HIS A 50 -24.18 0.07 -14.29
CA HIS A 50 -24.84 0.38 -15.57
C HIS A 50 -26.15 1.14 -15.33
N VAL A 51 -27.01 0.65 -14.42
CA VAL A 51 -28.29 1.28 -14.08
C VAL A 51 -28.12 2.72 -13.58
N GLN A 52 -27.05 2.99 -12.83
CA GLN A 52 -26.70 4.33 -12.40
C GLN A 52 -26.21 5.18 -13.57
N SER A 53 -25.40 4.62 -14.48
CA SER A 53 -24.87 5.32 -15.66
C SER A 53 -25.93 5.69 -16.71
N VAL A 54 -27.04 4.95 -16.82
CA VAL A 54 -28.14 5.31 -17.76
C VAL A 54 -28.93 6.55 -17.32
N ARG A 55 -28.73 7.02 -16.10
CA ARG A 55 -29.30 8.29 -15.61
C ARG A 55 -28.41 9.49 -15.93
N LEU A 56 -27.19 9.24 -16.37
CA LEU A 56 -26.28 10.27 -16.86
C LEU A 56 -26.73 10.67 -18.27
N GLU A 57 -26.52 11.92 -18.64
CA GLU A 57 -26.89 12.46 -19.95
C GLU A 57 -25.68 13.15 -20.60
N GLY A 58 -25.72 13.32 -21.92
CA GLY A 58 -24.69 14.03 -22.67
C GLY A 58 -23.27 13.47 -22.52
N VAL A 59 -22.30 14.37 -22.39
CA VAL A 59 -20.86 14.05 -22.34
C VAL A 59 -20.52 13.15 -21.15
N GLU A 60 -21.09 13.37 -19.97
CA GLU A 60 -20.80 12.55 -18.79
C GLU A 60 -21.16 11.07 -19.02
N ARG A 61 -22.32 10.80 -19.64
CA ARG A 61 -22.72 9.44 -20.00
C ARG A 61 -21.73 8.79 -20.96
N ALA A 62 -21.30 9.52 -21.99
CA ALA A 62 -20.36 9.01 -22.98
C ALA A 62 -19.00 8.66 -22.35
N LEU A 63 -18.54 9.46 -21.39
CA LEU A 63 -17.28 9.21 -20.66
C LEU A 63 -17.39 8.03 -19.69
N VAL A 64 -18.44 7.97 -18.87
CA VAL A 64 -18.64 6.89 -17.89
C VAL A 64 -18.83 5.54 -18.56
N LEU A 65 -19.50 5.51 -19.71
CA LEU A 65 -19.62 4.28 -20.51
C LEU A 65 -18.39 4.00 -21.38
N ALA A 66 -17.48 4.98 -21.53
CA ALA A 66 -16.46 5.06 -22.58
C ALA A 66 -17.03 4.60 -23.92
N ASP A 67 -18.00 5.37 -24.43
CA ASP A 67 -18.64 5.18 -25.73
C ASP A 67 -17.99 6.14 -26.75
N PRO A 68 -17.05 5.67 -27.60
CA PRO A 68 -16.30 6.56 -28.49
C PRO A 68 -17.18 7.15 -29.58
N ALA A 69 -18.22 6.43 -30.02
CA ALA A 69 -19.11 6.90 -31.08
C ALA A 69 -19.98 8.05 -30.55
N ALA A 70 -20.63 7.85 -29.39
CA ALA A 70 -21.43 8.90 -28.78
C ALA A 70 -20.58 10.12 -28.38
N LEU A 71 -19.34 9.90 -27.92
CA LEU A 71 -18.43 10.99 -27.58
C LEU A 71 -18.00 11.78 -28.82
N ALA A 72 -17.68 11.11 -29.94
CA ALA A 72 -17.32 11.76 -31.19
C ALA A 72 -18.45 12.66 -31.70
N ASP A 73 -19.68 12.14 -31.78
CA ASP A 73 -20.85 12.91 -32.21
C ASP A 73 -21.08 14.16 -31.32
N LEU A 74 -20.86 14.02 -30.01
CA LEU A 74 -20.98 15.14 -29.07
C LEU A 74 -19.89 16.19 -29.29
N LEU A 75 -18.63 15.78 -29.43
CA LEU A 75 -17.51 16.70 -29.63
C LEU A 75 -17.55 17.41 -30.98
N ASP A 76 -18.07 16.76 -32.02
CA ASP A 76 -18.32 17.41 -33.32
C ASP A 76 -19.34 18.56 -33.19
N SER A 77 -20.32 18.41 -32.30
CA SER A 77 -21.37 19.42 -32.07
C SER A 77 -20.99 20.49 -31.03
N ASP A 78 -20.21 20.14 -30.02
CA ASP A 78 -19.75 21.01 -28.92
C ASP A 78 -18.30 20.66 -28.55
N PRO A 79 -17.29 21.15 -29.30
CA PRO A 79 -15.89 20.88 -29.00
C PRO A 79 -15.46 21.34 -27.59
N ALA A 80 -16.12 22.37 -27.05
CA ALA A 80 -15.84 22.86 -25.69
C ALA A 80 -16.21 21.84 -24.60
N ALA A 81 -17.00 20.80 -24.92
CA ALA A 81 -17.28 19.70 -24.01
C ALA A 81 -16.02 18.87 -23.68
N ALA A 82 -14.93 18.99 -24.46
CA ALA A 82 -13.65 18.33 -24.16
C ALA A 82 -12.93 18.93 -22.94
N SER A 83 -13.22 20.19 -22.60
CA SER A 83 -12.54 20.93 -21.51
C SER A 83 -13.49 21.41 -20.41
N ARG A 84 -14.82 21.35 -20.64
CA ARG A 84 -15.82 21.78 -19.66
C ARG A 84 -15.91 20.78 -18.50
N GLU A 85 -15.64 21.24 -17.29
CA GLU A 85 -15.68 20.38 -16.09
C GLU A 85 -17.06 19.77 -15.83
N ILE A 86 -17.03 18.56 -15.27
CA ILE A 86 -18.20 17.78 -14.86
C ILE A 86 -18.00 17.45 -13.37
N ASP A 87 -18.86 18.01 -12.52
CA ASP A 87 -18.73 17.95 -11.06
C ASP A 87 -17.33 18.37 -10.54
N GLY A 88 -16.75 19.41 -11.13
CA GLY A 88 -15.43 19.93 -10.74
C GLY A 88 -14.24 19.08 -11.20
N LEU A 89 -14.45 18.14 -12.13
CA LEU A 89 -13.37 17.36 -12.76
C LEU A 89 -13.30 17.62 -14.26
N PRO A 90 -12.09 17.72 -14.84
CA PRO A 90 -11.90 17.71 -16.28
C PRO A 90 -12.49 16.44 -16.91
N PRO A 91 -13.07 16.52 -18.13
CA PRO A 91 -13.63 15.36 -18.85
C PRO A 91 -12.67 14.17 -18.97
N LEU A 92 -11.38 14.44 -19.15
CA LEU A 92 -10.35 13.40 -19.19
C LEU A 92 -10.27 12.64 -17.87
N LEU A 93 -10.28 13.32 -16.71
CA LEU A 93 -10.26 12.65 -15.41
C LEU A 93 -11.57 11.92 -15.10
N VAL A 94 -12.71 12.47 -15.53
CA VAL A 94 -14.00 11.77 -15.43
C VAL A 94 -13.95 10.44 -16.19
N LEU A 95 -13.42 10.43 -17.42
CA LEU A 95 -13.20 9.20 -18.16
C LEU A 95 -12.27 8.25 -17.37
N LEU A 96 -11.10 8.71 -16.94
CA LEU A 96 -10.12 7.82 -16.32
C LEU A 96 -10.54 7.25 -14.96
N ARG A 97 -11.35 7.98 -14.19
CA ARG A 97 -11.73 7.58 -12.82
C ARG A 97 -13.12 6.98 -12.70
N ARG A 98 -14.05 7.34 -13.58
CA ARG A 98 -15.45 6.91 -13.49
C ARG A 98 -15.87 5.90 -14.56
N THR A 99 -15.01 5.60 -15.54
CA THR A 99 -15.37 4.73 -16.66
C THR A 99 -15.62 3.27 -16.26
N LEU A 100 -16.55 2.65 -16.97
CA LEU A 100 -16.84 1.22 -16.98
C LEU A 100 -16.40 0.50 -18.25
N GLY A 101 -15.96 1.25 -19.25
CA GLY A 101 -15.64 0.68 -20.55
C GLY A 101 -14.35 -0.11 -20.53
N THR A 102 -14.08 -0.75 -21.66
CA THR A 102 -12.85 -1.53 -21.82
C THR A 102 -11.65 -0.59 -21.92
N PRO A 103 -10.42 -1.04 -21.57
CA PRO A 103 -9.22 -0.22 -21.78
C PRO A 103 -9.07 0.29 -23.22
N ALA A 104 -9.50 -0.50 -24.21
CA ALA A 104 -9.48 -0.09 -25.62
C ALA A 104 -10.42 1.08 -25.90
N ASP A 105 -11.63 1.06 -25.34
CA ASP A 105 -12.60 2.14 -25.54
C ASP A 105 -12.20 3.39 -24.76
N VAL A 106 -11.66 3.23 -23.55
CA VAL A 106 -11.10 4.34 -22.75
C VAL A 106 -10.01 5.05 -23.53
N ARG A 107 -9.07 4.32 -24.14
CA ARG A 107 -8.02 4.94 -24.96
C ARG A 107 -8.58 5.67 -26.19
N ARG A 108 -9.61 5.14 -26.83
CA ARG A 108 -10.29 5.83 -27.95
C ARG A 108 -10.97 7.11 -27.50
N CYS A 109 -11.69 7.08 -26.38
CA CYS A 109 -12.32 8.27 -25.81
C CYS A 109 -11.28 9.31 -25.37
N ALA A 110 -10.17 8.88 -24.75
CA ALA A 110 -9.08 9.77 -24.38
C ALA A 110 -8.46 10.43 -25.61
N ALA A 111 -8.23 9.67 -26.69
CA ALA A 111 -7.74 10.23 -27.95
C ALA A 111 -8.69 11.29 -28.51
N LEU A 112 -10.00 11.03 -28.53
CA LEU A 112 -11.03 11.97 -28.97
C LEU A 112 -11.03 13.26 -28.15
N LEU A 113 -10.96 13.15 -26.81
CA LEU A 113 -10.89 14.32 -25.93
C LEU A 113 -9.65 15.16 -26.21
N LEU A 114 -8.48 14.52 -26.32
CA LEU A 114 -7.21 15.19 -26.58
C LEU A 114 -7.20 15.84 -27.97
N ASP A 115 -7.75 15.17 -28.99
CA ASP A 115 -7.89 15.71 -30.34
C ASP A 115 -8.85 16.91 -30.39
N ALA A 116 -9.83 16.95 -29.49
CA ALA A 116 -10.75 18.08 -29.31
C ALA A 116 -10.22 19.18 -28.37
N GLY A 117 -8.99 19.07 -27.86
CA GLY A 117 -8.34 20.11 -27.06
C GLY A 117 -8.47 19.95 -25.53
N ALA A 118 -8.80 18.76 -25.04
CA ALA A 118 -8.63 18.46 -23.62
C ALA A 118 -7.15 18.58 -23.23
N ASP A 119 -6.88 19.14 -22.06
CA ASP A 119 -5.53 19.30 -21.54
C ASP A 119 -4.94 17.92 -21.17
N PRO A 120 -3.84 17.45 -21.80
CA PRO A 120 -3.18 16.21 -21.43
C PRO A 120 -2.64 16.23 -19.98
N ASP A 121 -2.41 17.42 -19.41
CA ASP A 121 -2.00 17.64 -18.02
C ASP A 121 -3.18 17.89 -17.06
N SER A 122 -4.40 17.50 -17.48
CA SER A 122 -5.58 17.48 -16.63
C SER A 122 -5.26 16.80 -15.30
N HIS A 123 -5.64 17.45 -14.20
CA HIS A 123 -5.34 17.01 -12.84
C HIS A 123 -6.46 17.43 -11.87
N SER A 124 -6.52 16.78 -10.71
CA SER A 124 -7.27 17.25 -9.54
C SER A 124 -6.32 17.57 -8.40
N VAL A 125 -6.82 18.37 -7.46
CA VAL A 125 -6.13 18.68 -6.21
C VAL A 125 -6.86 17.95 -5.08
N GLU A 126 -6.14 17.05 -4.41
CA GLU A 126 -6.64 16.21 -3.32
C GLU A 126 -6.03 16.61 -1.97
N TRP A 127 -6.53 16.00 -0.89
CA TRP A 127 -5.96 16.12 0.46
C TRP A 127 -5.77 17.58 0.92
N GLY A 128 -6.75 18.44 0.65
CA GLY A 128 -6.72 19.83 1.10
C GLY A 128 -5.71 20.73 0.39
N GLY A 129 -5.14 20.31 -0.74
CA GLY A 129 -4.16 21.09 -1.49
C GLY A 129 -2.82 20.37 -1.74
N GLU A 130 -2.61 19.24 -1.08
CA GLU A 130 -1.29 18.60 -0.98
C GLU A 130 -1.04 17.55 -2.08
N GLY A 131 -2.09 16.93 -2.63
CA GLY A 131 -1.95 15.89 -3.66
C GLY A 131 -2.36 16.38 -5.04
N ARG A 132 -1.50 16.22 -6.06
CA ARG A 132 -1.85 16.45 -7.47
C ARG A 132 -2.03 15.12 -8.17
N MET A 133 -3.26 14.75 -8.51
CA MET A 133 -3.52 13.52 -9.28
C MET A 133 -3.73 13.85 -10.75
N SER A 134 -2.70 13.62 -11.57
CA SER A 134 -2.71 13.89 -13.02
C SER A 134 -3.37 12.77 -13.83
N ALA A 135 -3.74 13.07 -15.08
CA ALA A 135 -4.19 12.05 -16.02
C ALA A 135 -3.11 10.97 -16.28
N LEU A 136 -1.83 11.36 -16.17
CA LEU A 136 -0.70 10.45 -16.32
C LEU A 136 -0.58 9.51 -15.12
N PHE A 137 -0.73 10.03 -13.90
CA PHE A 137 -0.89 9.23 -12.68
C PHE A 137 -2.04 8.22 -12.83
N ASP A 138 -3.22 8.66 -13.29
CA ASP A 138 -4.37 7.76 -13.46
C ASP A 138 -4.09 6.66 -14.50
N ALA A 139 -3.32 6.95 -15.55
CA ALA A 139 -2.91 5.95 -16.53
C ALA A 139 -1.95 4.90 -15.94
N VAL A 140 -1.06 5.32 -15.06
CA VAL A 140 -0.13 4.43 -14.32
C VAL A 140 -0.92 3.54 -13.35
N GLU A 141 -1.79 4.10 -12.51
CA GLU A 141 -2.63 3.32 -11.57
C GLU A 141 -3.48 2.26 -12.27
N ARG A 142 -3.92 2.56 -13.49
CA ARG A 142 -4.68 1.62 -14.33
C ARG A 142 -3.81 0.56 -15.00
N SER A 143 -2.50 0.61 -14.84
CA SER A 143 -1.50 -0.22 -15.53
C SER A 143 -1.68 -0.20 -17.06
N ASP A 144 -2.12 0.93 -17.63
CA ASP A 144 -2.36 1.08 -19.07
C ASP A 144 -1.23 1.88 -19.75
N LEU A 145 -0.15 1.18 -20.10
CA LEU A 145 1.02 1.77 -20.76
C LEU A 145 0.66 2.46 -22.09
N ALA A 146 -0.32 1.91 -22.82
CA ALA A 146 -0.74 2.48 -24.09
C ALA A 146 -1.48 3.80 -23.91
N LEU A 147 -2.28 3.93 -22.84
CA LEU A 147 -2.91 5.18 -22.46
C LEU A 147 -1.87 6.22 -22.00
N ALA A 148 -0.92 5.83 -21.14
CA ALA A 148 0.15 6.74 -20.72
C ALA A 148 0.96 7.24 -21.91
N ARG A 149 1.25 6.35 -22.87
CA ARG A 149 1.96 6.73 -24.11
C ARG A 149 1.16 7.71 -24.95
N LEU A 150 -0.15 7.47 -25.10
CA LEU A 150 -1.05 8.40 -25.78
C LEU A 150 -1.01 9.79 -25.12
N LEU A 151 -1.05 9.88 -23.80
CA LEU A 151 -0.98 11.16 -23.08
C LEU A 151 0.34 11.89 -23.35
N VAL A 152 1.48 11.19 -23.21
CA VAL A 152 2.81 11.76 -23.49
C VAL A 152 2.96 12.19 -24.95
N ASP A 153 2.48 11.39 -25.90
CA ASP A 153 2.51 11.70 -27.34
C ASP A 153 1.65 12.94 -27.67
N ARG A 154 0.66 13.24 -26.83
CA ARG A 154 -0.21 14.43 -26.93
C ARG A 154 0.26 15.61 -26.07
N GLY A 155 1.44 15.51 -25.45
CA GLY A 155 2.08 16.61 -24.76
C GLY A 155 1.91 16.62 -23.24
N ALA A 156 1.45 15.53 -22.63
CA ALA A 156 1.46 15.43 -21.17
C ALA A 156 2.89 15.59 -20.64
N THR A 157 3.04 16.46 -19.66
CA THR A 157 4.28 16.63 -18.91
C THR A 157 4.53 15.36 -18.11
N ARG A 158 5.75 14.82 -18.22
CA ARG A 158 6.20 13.72 -17.36
C ARG A 158 6.34 14.28 -15.94
N ASP A 159 5.36 13.99 -15.09
CA ASP A 159 5.38 14.41 -13.70
C ASP A 159 6.00 13.35 -12.78
N GLU A 160 6.56 13.83 -11.67
CA GLU A 160 7.32 13.00 -10.74
C GLU A 160 6.43 11.99 -10.02
N ASP A 161 5.19 12.36 -9.69
CA ASP A 161 4.23 11.49 -8.99
C ASP A 161 3.89 10.28 -9.86
N ALA A 162 3.61 10.47 -11.15
CA ALA A 162 3.38 9.38 -12.09
C ALA A 162 4.60 8.46 -12.22
N PHE A 163 5.82 9.00 -12.22
CA PHE A 163 7.05 8.19 -12.25
C PHE A 163 7.27 7.45 -10.92
N TYR A 164 6.97 8.08 -9.78
CA TYR A 164 7.01 7.47 -8.46
C TYR A 164 6.11 6.23 -8.43
N HIS A 165 4.83 6.35 -8.82
CA HIS A 165 3.94 5.18 -8.87
C HIS A 165 4.34 4.15 -9.94
N ALA A 166 5.00 4.56 -11.01
CA ALA A 166 5.58 3.62 -11.97
C ALA A 166 6.69 2.74 -11.36
N CYS A 167 7.41 3.20 -10.34
CA CYS A 167 8.38 2.38 -9.61
C CYS A 167 7.73 1.22 -8.84
N GLU A 168 6.46 1.31 -8.49
CA GLU A 168 5.72 0.27 -7.79
C GLU A 168 5.39 -0.91 -8.72
N GLN A 169 5.43 -0.69 -10.03
CA GLN A 169 5.14 -1.70 -11.04
C GLN A 169 6.40 -2.50 -11.41
N SER A 170 6.23 -3.80 -11.65
CA SER A 170 7.31 -4.68 -12.11
C SER A 170 7.72 -4.45 -13.57
N ASP A 171 6.87 -3.79 -14.37
CA ASP A 171 7.17 -3.49 -15.77
C ASP A 171 7.95 -2.17 -15.91
N THR A 172 9.21 -2.29 -16.35
CA THR A 172 10.10 -1.15 -16.62
C THR A 172 9.68 -0.28 -17.81
N ALA A 173 8.67 -0.69 -18.59
CA ALA A 173 8.21 0.08 -19.73
C ALA A 173 7.60 1.43 -19.34
N PHE A 174 6.94 1.52 -18.19
CA PHE A 174 6.48 2.80 -17.65
C PHE A 174 7.65 3.70 -17.26
N LEU A 175 8.66 3.17 -16.58
CA LEU A 175 9.89 3.92 -16.28
C LEU A 175 10.51 4.47 -17.57
N GLY A 176 10.61 3.65 -18.62
CA GLY A 176 11.12 4.05 -19.92
C GLY A 176 10.32 5.17 -20.59
N LEU A 177 9.00 5.18 -20.45
CA LEU A 177 8.11 6.20 -21.02
C LEU A 177 8.16 7.52 -20.24
N LEU A 178 8.21 7.43 -18.91
CA LEU A 178 8.04 8.53 -17.98
C LEU A 178 9.36 9.16 -17.51
N ALA A 179 10.50 8.55 -17.84
CA ALA A 179 11.81 9.08 -17.47
C ALA A 179 11.98 10.56 -17.85
N ALA A 180 12.42 11.35 -16.89
CA ALA A 180 12.79 12.76 -17.04
C ALA A 180 14.04 13.05 -16.19
N PRO A 181 14.84 14.08 -16.56
CA PRO A 181 16.03 14.43 -15.80
C PRO A 181 15.72 14.68 -14.32
N GLY A 182 16.46 14.02 -13.44
CA GLY A 182 16.31 14.12 -11.99
C GLY A 182 15.43 13.04 -11.38
N PHE A 183 14.67 12.27 -12.17
CA PHE A 183 13.84 11.16 -11.66
C PHE A 183 14.67 9.94 -11.27
N GLU A 184 15.95 9.87 -11.67
CA GLU A 184 16.89 8.84 -11.25
C GLU A 184 17.02 8.77 -9.72
N ARG A 185 16.81 9.90 -9.01
CA ARG A 185 16.81 9.97 -7.54
C ARG A 185 15.71 9.13 -6.86
N LEU A 186 14.68 8.75 -7.62
CA LEU A 186 13.58 7.93 -7.13
C LEU A 186 13.91 6.43 -7.09
N VAL A 187 15.16 6.05 -7.38
CA VAL A 187 15.65 4.66 -7.28
C VAL A 187 15.36 4.02 -5.92
N ASN A 188 15.36 4.79 -4.82
CA ASN A 188 15.04 4.25 -3.50
C ASN A 188 13.59 3.77 -3.39
N HIS A 189 12.64 4.47 -4.03
CA HIS A 189 11.26 3.98 -4.08
C HIS A 189 11.18 2.67 -4.88
N LYS A 190 12.02 2.51 -5.91
CA LYS A 190 12.14 1.21 -6.59
C LYS A 190 12.70 0.11 -5.69
N LEU A 191 13.64 0.45 -4.81
CA LEU A 191 14.25 -0.44 -3.81
C LEU A 191 13.31 -0.78 -2.64
N ASP A 192 12.12 -0.19 -2.56
CA ASP A 192 11.08 -0.64 -1.63
C ASP A 192 10.50 -2.00 -2.04
N PHE A 193 10.70 -2.40 -3.29
CA PHE A 193 10.23 -3.65 -3.90
C PHE A 193 11.40 -4.57 -4.27
N GLU A 194 11.18 -5.89 -4.26
CA GLU A 194 12.20 -6.87 -4.64
C GLU A 194 12.25 -6.99 -6.17
N ASP A 195 12.73 -5.92 -6.82
CA ASP A 195 12.74 -5.79 -8.27
C ASP A 195 14.15 -5.48 -8.83
N ALA A 196 14.88 -6.56 -9.12
CA ALA A 196 16.18 -6.49 -9.78
C ALA A 196 16.11 -5.95 -11.21
N ALA A 197 15.01 -6.14 -11.95
CA ALA A 197 14.89 -5.64 -13.32
C ALA A 197 14.72 -4.12 -13.33
N GLY A 198 13.88 -3.61 -12.43
CA GLY A 198 13.72 -2.20 -12.16
C GLY A 198 14.99 -1.53 -11.68
N LEU A 199 15.70 -2.10 -10.70
CA LEU A 199 16.99 -1.58 -10.29
C LEU A 199 17.99 -1.52 -11.46
N ARG A 200 18.06 -2.58 -12.28
CA ARG A 200 18.93 -2.59 -13.46
C ARG A 200 18.62 -1.45 -14.40
N TRP A 201 17.34 -1.13 -14.61
CA TRP A 201 16.93 -0.01 -15.45
C TRP A 201 17.52 1.34 -14.98
N PHE A 202 17.60 1.57 -13.67
CA PHE A 202 18.22 2.77 -13.08
C PHE A 202 19.75 2.73 -13.20
N LEU A 203 20.37 1.59 -12.92
CA LEU A 203 21.83 1.41 -13.02
C LEU A 203 22.33 1.62 -14.47
N ASP A 204 21.61 1.09 -15.46
CA ASP A 204 21.91 1.27 -16.88
C ASP A 204 21.84 2.74 -17.34
N ARG A 205 21.19 3.60 -16.54
CA ARG A 205 21.08 5.05 -16.75
C ARG A 205 22.05 5.87 -15.91
N GLY A 206 22.94 5.21 -15.17
CA GLY A 206 24.01 5.87 -14.43
C GLY A 206 23.53 6.60 -13.18
N VAL A 207 22.50 6.07 -12.50
CA VAL A 207 22.14 6.58 -11.17
C VAL A 207 23.34 6.52 -10.24
N ASP A 208 23.58 7.60 -9.49
CA ASP A 208 24.59 7.62 -8.45
C ASP A 208 24.04 6.94 -7.19
N VAL A 209 24.36 5.65 -7.07
CA VAL A 209 23.89 4.79 -5.98
C VAL A 209 24.34 5.27 -4.59
N ASP A 210 25.47 5.97 -4.50
CA ASP A 210 25.99 6.48 -3.25
C ASP A 210 25.28 7.76 -2.85
N THR A 211 25.13 8.73 -3.77
CA THR A 211 24.37 9.96 -3.51
C THR A 211 22.97 9.67 -3.01
N GLU A 212 22.30 8.67 -3.58
CA GLU A 212 20.97 8.23 -3.13
C GLU A 212 20.98 7.27 -1.93
N ARG A 213 22.17 6.85 -1.46
CA ARG A 213 22.33 5.90 -0.35
C ARG A 213 21.58 4.59 -0.57
N CYS A 214 21.59 4.10 -1.81
CA CYS A 214 20.85 2.92 -2.25
C CYS A 214 21.19 1.69 -1.41
N LEU A 215 22.47 1.51 -1.04
CA LEU A 215 22.91 0.34 -0.29
C LEU A 215 22.29 0.28 1.11
N HIS A 216 22.31 1.37 1.86
CA HIS A 216 21.65 1.44 3.16
C HIS A 216 20.13 1.26 3.03
N HIS A 217 19.50 1.90 2.05
CA HIS A 217 18.05 1.76 1.82
C HIS A 217 17.68 0.30 1.54
N ALA A 218 18.40 -0.35 0.61
CA ALA A 218 18.20 -1.75 0.28
C ALA A 218 18.39 -2.69 1.49
N VAL A 219 19.42 -2.44 2.31
CA VAL A 219 19.64 -3.18 3.56
C VAL A 219 18.48 -2.93 4.55
N SER A 220 18.07 -1.68 4.77
CA SER A 220 16.97 -1.35 5.68
C SER A 220 15.63 -1.98 5.27
N ARG A 221 15.37 -2.06 3.97
CA ARG A 221 14.18 -2.70 3.39
C ARG A 221 14.31 -4.22 3.30
N GLY A 222 15.42 -4.81 3.74
CA GLY A 222 15.64 -6.26 3.71
C GLY A 222 15.67 -6.85 2.31
N ARG A 223 16.18 -6.11 1.32
CA ARG A 223 16.29 -6.59 -0.06
C ARG A 223 17.25 -7.78 -0.14
N GLY A 224 16.92 -8.71 -1.04
CA GLY A 224 17.69 -9.93 -1.26
C GLY A 224 19.10 -9.68 -1.78
N LEU A 225 19.94 -10.70 -1.66
CA LEU A 225 21.32 -10.67 -2.16
C LEU A 225 21.44 -10.24 -3.63
N PRO A 226 20.54 -10.60 -4.57
CA PRO A 226 20.65 -10.13 -5.95
C PRO A 226 20.68 -8.61 -6.08
N ILE A 227 19.81 -7.89 -5.36
CA ILE A 227 19.78 -6.42 -5.34
C ILE A 227 21.05 -5.86 -4.71
N LEU A 228 21.47 -6.40 -3.55
CA LEU A 228 22.68 -5.92 -2.87
C LEU A 228 23.93 -6.13 -3.73
N ILE A 229 24.06 -7.29 -4.39
CA ILE A 229 25.15 -7.58 -5.31
C ILE A 229 25.14 -6.58 -6.47
N MET A 230 23.98 -6.29 -7.06
CA MET A 230 23.89 -5.32 -8.15
C MET A 230 24.35 -3.92 -7.73
N LEU A 231 23.98 -3.45 -6.54
CA LEU A 231 24.43 -2.16 -6.02
C LEU A 231 25.95 -2.12 -5.80
N LEU A 232 26.51 -3.18 -5.20
CA LEU A 232 27.94 -3.30 -4.94
C LEU A 232 28.75 -3.42 -6.24
N ASP A 233 28.24 -4.15 -7.22
CA ASP A 233 28.86 -4.30 -8.55
C ASP A 233 28.75 -3.00 -9.37
N ALA A 234 27.73 -2.17 -9.10
CA ALA A 234 27.61 -0.81 -9.65
C ALA A 234 28.53 0.21 -8.94
N GLY A 235 29.31 -0.21 -7.95
CA GLY A 235 30.32 0.61 -7.29
C GLY A 235 29.87 1.32 -6.03
N ALA A 236 28.74 0.92 -5.41
CA ALA A 236 28.33 1.47 -4.12
C ALA A 236 29.45 1.32 -3.07
N ASP A 237 29.77 2.39 -2.36
CA ASP A 237 30.74 2.35 -1.27
C ASP A 237 30.17 1.55 -0.09
N VAL A 238 30.73 0.36 0.08
CA VAL A 238 30.36 -0.61 1.12
C VAL A 238 30.54 -0.07 2.56
N ASN A 239 31.32 1.01 2.73
CA ASN A 239 31.61 1.64 4.01
C ASN A 239 31.05 3.07 4.14
N LEU A 240 30.21 3.52 3.19
CA LEU A 240 29.63 4.86 3.20
C LEU A 240 28.90 5.11 4.53
N PRO A 241 29.25 6.12 5.33
CA PRO A 241 28.47 6.47 6.51
C PRO A 241 27.13 7.09 6.09
N TRP A 242 26.05 6.70 6.75
CA TRP A 242 24.75 7.33 6.60
C TRP A 242 24.80 8.77 7.13
N ASP A 243 24.09 9.69 6.49
CA ASP A 243 24.17 11.13 6.81
C ASP A 243 22.79 11.77 7.08
N ARG A 244 21.74 10.95 7.16
CA ARG A 244 20.35 11.41 7.38
C ARG A 244 19.92 11.19 8.83
N TRP A 245 19.07 10.19 9.09
CA TRP A 245 18.42 9.99 10.40
C TRP A 245 19.26 9.19 11.42
N ASP A 246 20.25 8.41 10.97
CA ASP A 246 21.14 7.57 11.79
C ASP A 246 22.60 7.83 11.42
N VAL A 247 23.03 9.06 11.70
CA VAL A 247 24.26 9.62 11.16
C VAL A 247 25.48 8.80 11.61
N GLY A 248 26.34 8.48 10.64
CA GLY A 248 27.57 7.71 10.84
C GLY A 248 27.38 6.21 10.63
N ARG A 249 26.15 5.68 10.63
CA ARG A 249 25.92 4.24 10.50
C ARG A 249 26.34 3.73 9.13
N ARG A 250 27.14 2.66 9.12
CA ARG A 250 27.59 2.00 7.90
C ARG A 250 26.66 0.84 7.50
N PRO A 251 26.64 0.43 6.22
CA PRO A 251 25.80 -0.66 5.74
C PRO A 251 25.93 -1.95 6.56
N LEU A 252 27.15 -2.31 6.99
CA LEU A 252 27.38 -3.51 7.79
C LEU A 252 26.72 -3.45 9.18
N ALA A 253 26.82 -2.31 9.87
CA ALA A 253 26.14 -2.12 11.17
C ALA A 253 24.63 -2.11 10.99
N LEU A 254 24.12 -1.52 9.91
CA LEU A 254 22.69 -1.56 9.60
C LEU A 254 22.20 -3.00 9.33
N ALA A 255 22.98 -3.81 8.62
CA ALA A 255 22.63 -5.22 8.39
C ALA A 255 22.61 -6.03 9.70
N ALA A 256 23.54 -5.76 10.62
CA ALA A 256 23.56 -6.35 11.96
C ALA A 256 22.31 -5.96 12.76
N ARG A 257 22.01 -4.66 12.82
CA ARG A 257 20.83 -4.09 13.49
C ARG A 257 19.51 -4.70 13.00
N CYS A 258 19.38 -4.90 11.69
CA CYS A 258 18.18 -5.50 11.10
C CYS A 258 18.17 -7.03 11.20
N GLY A 259 19.20 -7.66 11.76
CA GLY A 259 19.33 -9.12 11.81
C GLY A 259 19.39 -9.77 10.43
N HIS A 260 19.81 -9.02 9.41
CA HIS A 260 19.86 -9.49 8.02
C HIS A 260 21.18 -10.23 7.78
N LEU A 261 21.31 -11.43 8.37
CA LEU A 261 22.56 -12.20 8.39
C LEU A 261 23.18 -12.39 7.00
N ALA A 262 22.37 -12.74 5.99
CA ALA A 262 22.87 -12.92 4.64
C ALA A 262 23.43 -11.61 4.04
N ALA A 263 22.78 -10.47 4.31
CA ALA A 263 23.28 -9.16 3.88
C ALA A 263 24.56 -8.79 4.65
N TYR A 264 24.60 -9.06 5.95
CA TYR A 264 25.78 -8.84 6.79
C TYR A 264 27.00 -9.61 6.25
N ASP A 265 26.83 -10.91 5.99
CA ASP A 265 27.90 -11.77 5.50
C ASP A 265 28.36 -11.36 4.09
N LEU A 266 27.42 -10.99 3.21
CA LEU A 266 27.75 -10.44 1.90
C LEU A 266 28.60 -9.16 2.03
N LEU A 267 28.15 -8.19 2.82
CA LEU A 267 28.86 -6.93 3.02
C LEU A 267 30.25 -7.15 3.60
N ALA A 268 30.36 -7.99 4.64
CA ALA A 268 31.65 -8.37 5.23
C ALA A 268 32.58 -9.01 4.19
N SER A 269 32.07 -9.90 3.34
CA SER A 269 32.84 -10.52 2.26
C SER A 269 33.33 -9.52 1.20
N ARG A 270 32.66 -8.37 1.08
CA ARG A 270 33.02 -7.26 0.19
C ARG A 270 33.89 -6.19 0.89
N GLY A 271 34.39 -6.47 2.09
CA GLY A 271 35.30 -5.58 2.82
C GLY A 271 34.60 -4.49 3.64
N ALA A 272 33.31 -4.64 3.92
CA ALA A 272 32.62 -3.75 4.84
C ALA A 272 33.20 -3.89 6.25
N THR A 273 33.25 -2.77 6.97
CA THR A 273 33.70 -2.69 8.37
C THR A 273 32.78 -1.75 9.14
N ALA A 274 32.41 -2.14 10.34
CA ALA A 274 31.66 -1.28 11.25
C ALA A 274 31.93 -1.67 12.70
N GLU A 275 31.96 -0.68 13.57
CA GLU A 275 31.80 -0.89 15.01
C GLU A 275 30.32 -1.15 15.28
N LEU A 276 30.02 -2.20 16.04
CA LEU A 276 28.66 -2.52 16.47
C LEU A 276 28.47 -2.06 17.91
N ASP A 277 27.37 -1.36 18.18
CA ASP A 277 26.96 -1.17 19.56
C ASP A 277 26.50 -2.51 20.17
N ALA A 278 26.26 -2.52 21.49
CA ALA A 278 25.90 -3.73 22.21
C ALA A 278 24.62 -4.39 21.68
N VAL A 279 23.72 -3.61 21.09
CA VAL A 279 22.41 -4.08 20.66
C VAL A 279 22.46 -4.59 19.23
N ASP A 280 23.13 -3.89 18.32
CA ASP A 280 23.44 -4.40 16.98
C ASP A 280 24.19 -5.73 17.07
N ALA A 281 25.17 -5.83 17.98
CA ALA A 281 25.90 -7.06 18.24
C ALA A 281 25.00 -8.19 18.76
N ALA A 282 24.07 -7.87 19.69
CA ALA A 282 23.11 -8.84 20.21
C ALA A 282 22.11 -9.29 19.14
N VAL A 283 21.57 -8.39 18.33
CA VAL A 283 20.66 -8.73 17.22
C VAL A 283 21.37 -9.64 16.21
N LEU A 284 22.63 -9.34 15.87
CA LEU A 284 23.42 -10.20 14.97
C LEU A 284 23.67 -11.58 15.57
N ALA A 285 24.02 -11.67 16.86
CA ALA A 285 24.20 -12.95 17.56
C ALA A 285 22.90 -13.77 17.54
N VAL A 286 21.77 -13.15 17.87
CA VAL A 286 20.44 -13.78 17.80
C VAL A 286 20.13 -14.26 16.38
N ALA A 287 20.41 -13.45 15.36
CA ALA A 287 20.21 -13.82 13.97
C ALA A 287 21.08 -15.03 13.53
N ARG A 288 22.22 -15.27 14.20
CA ARG A 288 23.07 -16.46 14.03
C ARG A 288 22.60 -17.67 14.85
N GLY A 289 21.57 -17.51 15.69
CA GLY A 289 21.11 -18.53 16.62
C GLY A 289 21.96 -18.63 17.89
N GLU A 290 22.72 -17.57 18.21
CA GLU A 290 23.52 -17.46 19.43
C GLU A 290 22.73 -16.76 20.54
N SER A 291 23.07 -17.02 21.80
CA SER A 291 22.51 -16.29 22.94
C SER A 291 23.25 -14.95 23.13
N ALA A 292 22.51 -13.91 23.52
CA ALA A 292 23.06 -12.58 23.79
C ALA A 292 22.39 -11.96 25.02
N ASP A 293 23.12 -11.08 25.71
CA ASP A 293 22.62 -10.26 26.81
C ASP A 293 22.64 -8.79 26.39
N LEU A 294 21.55 -8.06 26.66
CA LEU A 294 21.48 -6.62 26.47
C LEU A 294 21.76 -5.88 27.80
N PRO A 295 22.32 -4.66 27.74
CA PRO A 295 22.40 -3.81 28.92
C PRO A 295 20.99 -3.51 29.44
N ALA A 296 20.84 -3.47 30.77
CA ALA A 296 19.57 -3.12 31.39
C ALA A 296 19.10 -1.73 30.93
N SER A 297 17.91 -1.66 30.34
CA SER A 297 17.27 -0.41 29.93
C SER A 297 16.15 -0.07 30.92
N PRO A 298 15.96 1.22 31.29
CA PRO A 298 14.77 1.62 32.02
C PRO A 298 13.51 1.31 31.19
N PRO A 299 12.36 1.10 31.86
CA PRO A 299 11.10 0.95 31.15
C PRO A 299 10.78 2.22 30.37
N PRO A 300 10.12 2.10 29.21
CA PRO A 300 9.74 3.23 28.38
C PRO A 300 8.75 4.13 29.13
N VAL A 301 8.87 5.44 28.92
CA VAL A 301 7.91 6.42 29.43
C VAL A 301 6.89 6.75 28.34
N LYS A 302 5.60 6.71 28.68
CA LYS A 302 4.52 7.01 27.75
C LYS A 302 4.62 8.45 27.22
N GLY A 303 4.43 8.62 25.91
CA GLY A 303 4.51 9.91 25.24
C GLY A 303 5.94 10.40 24.97
N THR A 304 6.96 9.65 25.42
CA THR A 304 8.33 9.87 24.99
C THR A 304 8.74 8.73 24.07
N ALA A 305 8.92 9.04 22.79
CA ALA A 305 9.58 8.09 21.91
C ALA A 305 11.00 7.95 22.45
N SER A 306 11.41 6.72 22.74
CA SER A 306 12.81 6.53 23.05
C SER A 306 13.59 6.96 21.82
N ARG A 307 14.49 7.93 22.01
CA ARG A 307 15.43 8.32 20.96
C ARG A 307 16.56 7.30 20.83
N ASP A 308 16.62 6.33 21.74
CA ASP A 308 17.44 5.15 21.53
C ASP A 308 16.74 4.19 20.57
N ASP A 309 17.58 3.48 19.85
CA ASP A 309 17.25 2.67 18.70
C ASP A 309 16.41 1.42 19.02
N TYR A 310 16.23 1.14 20.31
CA TYR A 310 15.68 -0.11 20.84
C TYR A 310 14.21 -0.31 20.51
N GLY A 311 13.38 0.71 20.70
CA GLY A 311 11.96 0.60 20.42
C GLY A 311 11.65 0.38 18.95
N TRP A 312 12.50 0.92 18.07
CA TRP A 312 12.41 0.66 16.64
C TRP A 312 12.74 -0.80 16.31
N ILE A 313 13.80 -1.38 16.88
CA ILE A 313 14.26 -2.75 16.60
C ILE A 313 13.17 -3.78 16.99
N LEU A 314 12.70 -3.75 18.23
CA LEU A 314 11.72 -4.74 18.70
C LEU A 314 10.37 -4.58 17.98
N GLY A 315 9.93 -3.33 17.78
CA GLY A 315 8.71 -3.02 17.02
C GLY A 315 8.79 -3.48 15.57
N GLN A 316 9.94 -3.34 14.90
CA GLN A 316 10.13 -3.78 13.52
C GLN A 316 10.04 -5.30 13.40
N PHE A 317 10.72 -6.07 14.26
CA PHE A 317 10.61 -7.52 14.24
C PHE A 317 9.20 -8.00 14.60
N ALA A 318 8.50 -7.27 15.47
CA ALA A 318 7.12 -7.54 15.82
C ALA A 318 6.16 -7.31 14.64
N LEU A 319 6.32 -6.19 13.93
CA LEU A 319 5.61 -5.89 12.68
C LEU A 319 5.80 -6.97 11.62
N LEU A 320 7.04 -7.47 11.47
CA LEU A 320 7.41 -8.49 10.49
C LEU A 320 7.00 -9.91 10.89
N GLY A 321 6.44 -10.11 12.09
CA GLY A 321 6.06 -11.44 12.58
C GLY A 321 7.24 -12.36 12.88
N ARG A 322 8.44 -11.81 13.13
CA ARG A 322 9.65 -12.56 13.45
C ARG A 322 9.65 -12.98 14.93
N THR A 323 8.68 -13.81 15.30
CA THR A 323 8.41 -14.25 16.69
C THR A 323 9.65 -14.84 17.36
N ASP A 324 10.49 -15.57 16.62
CA ASP A 324 11.76 -16.15 17.07
C ASP A 324 12.76 -15.09 17.55
N VAL A 325 12.92 -14.02 16.77
CA VAL A 325 13.82 -12.90 17.07
C VAL A 325 13.25 -12.08 18.22
N VAL A 326 11.94 -11.80 18.20
CA VAL A 326 11.25 -11.09 19.29
C VAL A 326 11.44 -11.84 20.62
N ALA A 327 11.23 -13.15 20.65
CA ALA A 327 11.43 -13.96 21.85
C ALA A 327 12.86 -13.82 22.39
N SER A 328 13.85 -13.94 21.50
CA SER A 328 15.26 -13.90 21.87
C SER A 328 15.71 -12.51 22.35
N LEU A 329 15.19 -11.42 21.77
CA LEU A 329 15.49 -10.06 22.22
C LEU A 329 14.87 -9.77 23.59
N LEU A 330 13.67 -10.26 23.86
CA LEU A 330 13.05 -10.18 25.18
C LEU A 330 13.84 -11.01 26.20
N ASP A 331 14.30 -12.21 25.81
CA ASP A 331 15.13 -13.07 26.66
C ASP A 331 16.50 -12.44 26.95
N ALA A 332 17.03 -11.65 26.01
CA ALA A 332 18.23 -10.84 26.18
C ALA A 332 18.03 -9.61 27.10
N GLY A 333 16.80 -9.35 27.57
CA GLY A 333 16.50 -8.28 28.53
C GLY A 333 15.88 -7.01 27.94
N MET A 334 15.46 -7.04 26.67
CA MET A 334 14.74 -5.91 26.07
C MET A 334 13.37 -5.74 26.71
N VAL A 335 12.98 -4.49 26.99
CA VAL A 335 11.70 -4.20 27.66
C VAL A 335 10.53 -4.48 26.70
N VAL A 336 9.53 -5.24 27.16
CA VAL A 336 8.43 -5.71 26.31
C VAL A 336 7.61 -4.58 25.67
N ASP A 337 7.38 -3.49 26.39
CA ASP A 337 6.58 -2.35 25.91
C ASP A 337 7.43 -1.22 25.30
N THR A 338 8.71 -1.48 24.93
CA THR A 338 9.62 -0.45 24.41
C THR A 338 9.00 0.30 23.23
N ARG A 339 8.95 1.64 23.30
CA ARG A 339 8.28 2.46 22.29
C ARG A 339 9.23 2.87 21.18
N GLY A 340 8.86 2.55 19.94
CA GLY A 340 9.61 2.87 18.74
C GLY A 340 9.13 4.13 18.03
N TRP A 341 9.28 4.13 16.71
CA TRP A 341 8.76 5.19 15.84
C TRP A 341 7.24 5.32 15.98
N SER A 342 6.75 6.56 15.92
CA SER A 342 5.34 6.90 16.16
C SER A 342 4.81 6.46 17.54
N ASN A 343 5.69 6.22 18.52
CA ASN A 343 5.32 5.88 19.90
C ASN A 343 4.45 4.61 20.05
N PHE A 344 4.47 3.71 19.07
CA PHE A 344 3.83 2.41 19.17
C PHE A 344 4.70 1.44 19.97
N THR A 345 4.04 0.56 20.73
CA THR A 345 4.67 -0.61 21.38
C THR A 345 4.84 -1.74 20.35
N PRO A 346 5.65 -2.78 20.65
CA PRO A 346 5.75 -3.94 19.78
C PRO A 346 4.41 -4.68 19.66
N LEU A 347 3.58 -4.65 20.70
CA LEU A 347 2.24 -5.24 20.67
C LEU A 347 1.33 -4.52 19.68
N ASP A 348 1.35 -3.19 19.66
CA ASP A 348 0.58 -2.39 18.69
C ASP A 348 1.00 -2.71 17.24
N GLN A 349 2.31 -2.80 17.00
CA GLN A 349 2.88 -3.11 15.68
C GLN A 349 2.49 -4.53 15.22
N ALA A 350 2.66 -5.54 16.08
CA ALA A 350 2.24 -6.90 15.76
C ALA A 350 0.73 -7.00 15.52
N ALA A 351 -0.08 -6.28 16.32
CA ALA A 351 -1.53 -6.25 16.19
C ALA A 351 -1.98 -5.61 14.88
N MET A 352 -1.44 -4.44 14.52
CA MET A 352 -1.75 -3.71 13.28
C MET A 352 -1.49 -4.54 12.02
N HIS A 353 -0.51 -5.45 12.07
CA HIS A 353 -0.12 -6.30 10.94
C HIS A 353 -0.63 -7.75 11.05
N GLY A 354 -1.52 -8.05 12.01
CA GLY A 354 -2.14 -9.37 12.14
C GLY A 354 -1.15 -10.49 12.48
N ARG A 355 -0.10 -10.20 13.27
CA ARG A 355 0.96 -11.17 13.64
C ARG A 355 0.56 -11.99 14.86
N THR A 356 -0.46 -12.85 14.70
CA THR A 356 -1.10 -13.60 15.81
C THR A 356 -0.13 -14.27 16.77
N GLU A 357 0.88 -14.99 16.24
CA GLU A 357 1.85 -15.71 17.07
C GLU A 357 2.71 -14.74 17.90
N THR A 358 3.18 -13.66 17.28
CA THR A 358 3.95 -12.61 17.94
C THR A 358 3.13 -11.87 18.99
N VAL A 359 1.85 -11.58 18.71
CA VAL A 359 0.91 -11.00 19.68
C VAL A 359 0.76 -11.92 20.89
N GLY A 360 0.54 -13.23 20.66
CA GLY A 360 0.47 -14.22 21.74
C GLY A 360 1.74 -14.28 22.59
N LEU A 361 2.92 -14.23 21.95
CA LEU A 361 4.20 -14.15 22.65
C LEU A 361 4.29 -12.88 23.50
N LEU A 362 4.05 -11.69 22.94
CA LEU A 362 4.18 -10.42 23.65
C LEU A 362 3.25 -10.35 24.87
N ILE A 363 2.01 -10.80 24.73
CA ILE A 363 1.05 -10.95 25.83
C ILE A 363 1.61 -11.89 26.91
N ALA A 364 2.13 -13.05 26.51
CA ALA A 364 2.71 -14.02 27.45
C ALA A 364 3.97 -13.49 28.16
N ARG A 365 4.65 -12.51 27.56
CA ARG A 365 5.80 -11.79 28.13
C ARG A 365 5.40 -10.52 28.89
N GLY A 366 4.10 -10.27 29.08
CA GLY A 366 3.57 -9.23 29.94
C GLY A 366 3.35 -7.88 29.27
N ALA A 367 3.20 -7.82 27.94
CA ALA A 367 2.82 -6.59 27.25
C ALA A 367 1.48 -6.04 27.76
N ASP A 368 1.38 -4.71 27.90
CA ASP A 368 0.16 -4.06 28.38
C ASP A 368 -0.92 -3.98 27.28
N VAL A 369 -1.93 -4.85 27.37
CA VAL A 369 -3.07 -4.89 26.44
C VAL A 369 -4.03 -3.71 26.59
N HIS A 370 -3.91 -2.92 27.66
CA HIS A 370 -4.70 -1.71 27.92
C HIS A 370 -3.96 -0.42 27.59
N ASP A 371 -2.71 -0.50 27.13
CA ASP A 371 -1.99 0.69 26.69
C ASP A 371 -2.72 1.36 25.52
N VAL A 372 -2.44 2.64 25.32
CA VAL A 372 -2.93 3.38 24.17
C VAL A 372 -1.76 4.08 23.50
N ALA A 373 -1.66 3.92 22.19
CA ALA A 373 -0.63 4.56 21.39
C ALA A 373 -0.75 6.09 21.47
N PHE A 374 0.37 6.77 21.24
CA PHE A 374 0.39 8.24 21.23
C PHE A 374 -0.01 8.75 19.84
N ASP A 375 -1.30 8.72 19.59
CA ASP A 375 -1.99 9.32 18.45
C ASP A 375 -3.16 10.17 18.98
N ASP A 376 -3.69 11.10 18.18
CA ASP A 376 -4.86 11.92 18.54
C ASP A 376 -6.05 11.05 18.96
N GLU A 377 -6.13 9.89 18.33
CA GLU A 377 -7.13 8.87 18.54
C GLU A 377 -6.82 7.95 19.73
N GLN A 378 -5.60 7.92 20.27
CA GLN A 378 -5.20 7.02 21.38
C GLN A 378 -5.70 5.57 21.20
N PRO A 379 -5.35 4.89 20.10
CA PRO A 379 -5.82 3.53 19.84
C PRO A 379 -5.18 2.54 20.82
N THR A 380 -5.96 1.55 21.25
CA THR A 380 -5.47 0.38 21.98
C THR A 380 -4.82 -0.63 21.01
N PRO A 381 -4.11 -1.66 21.49
CA PRO A 381 -3.64 -2.75 20.63
C PRO A 381 -4.76 -3.40 19.79
N LEU A 382 -5.97 -3.54 20.36
CA LEU A 382 -7.12 -4.08 19.64
C LEU A 382 -7.67 -3.09 18.60
N ASP A 383 -7.68 -1.80 18.90
CA ASP A 383 -8.01 -0.77 17.90
C ASP A 383 -7.01 -0.78 16.74
N CYS A 384 -5.71 -0.98 17.02
CA CYS A 384 -4.65 -1.09 16.00
C CYS A 384 -4.88 -2.27 15.06
N ALA A 385 -5.25 -3.45 15.58
CA ALA A 385 -5.57 -4.61 14.75
C ALA A 385 -6.75 -4.36 13.80
N ILE A 386 -7.82 -3.73 14.31
CA ILE A 386 -9.02 -3.43 13.50
C ILE A 386 -8.72 -2.33 12.48
N TRP A 387 -7.92 -1.34 12.84
CA TRP A 387 -7.50 -0.29 11.91
C TRP A 387 -6.63 -0.86 10.78
N GLY A 388 -5.64 -1.69 11.12
CA GLY A 388 -4.76 -2.34 10.15
C GLY A 388 -5.55 -3.19 9.17
N LEU A 389 -6.49 -4.00 9.66
CA LEU A 389 -7.42 -4.77 8.84
C LEU A 389 -8.19 -3.93 7.80
N ARG A 390 -8.61 -2.72 8.19
CA ARG A 390 -9.48 -1.85 7.37
C ARG A 390 -8.70 -1.02 6.36
N ASN A 391 -7.54 -0.51 6.76
CA ASN A 391 -6.85 0.55 6.06
C ASN A 391 -5.50 0.11 5.49
N ASN A 392 -4.86 -0.89 6.08
CA ASN A 392 -3.51 -1.34 5.70
C ASN A 392 -3.35 -2.85 5.92
N ARG A 393 -4.22 -3.64 5.29
CA ARG A 393 -4.27 -5.09 5.50
C ARG A 393 -3.01 -5.74 4.96
N ALA A 394 -2.21 -6.34 5.83
CA ALA A 394 -1.08 -7.17 5.41
C ALA A 394 -1.61 -8.45 4.72
N ASP A 395 -1.10 -8.76 3.52
CA ASP A 395 -1.52 -9.94 2.74
C ASP A 395 -1.30 -11.26 3.48
N ASP A 396 -0.27 -11.31 4.33
CA ASP A 396 0.13 -12.45 5.15
C ASP A 396 -0.34 -12.34 6.62
N GLY A 397 -1.18 -11.36 6.94
CA GLY A 397 -1.68 -11.10 8.30
C GLY A 397 -2.89 -11.97 8.68
N ASP A 398 -2.84 -12.60 9.85
CA ASP A 398 -3.97 -13.30 10.49
C ASP A 398 -4.71 -12.38 11.47
N TYR A 399 -5.54 -11.50 10.92
CA TYR A 399 -6.35 -10.57 11.72
C TYR A 399 -7.40 -11.27 12.61
N PRO A 400 -8.14 -12.31 12.15
CA PRO A 400 -9.08 -13.02 13.01
C PRO A 400 -8.42 -13.66 14.24
N GLY A 401 -7.28 -14.33 14.07
CA GLY A 401 -6.53 -14.90 15.19
C GLY A 401 -5.98 -13.82 16.12
N THR A 402 -5.43 -12.74 15.56
CA THR A 402 -4.93 -11.58 16.33
C THR A 402 -6.01 -10.95 17.19
N VAL A 403 -7.19 -10.65 16.61
CA VAL A 403 -8.33 -10.09 17.33
C VAL A 403 -8.84 -11.05 18.40
N ALA A 404 -8.92 -12.35 18.10
CA ALA A 404 -9.32 -13.35 19.07
C ALA A 404 -8.36 -13.42 20.28
N ALA A 405 -7.05 -13.35 20.04
CA ALA A 405 -6.04 -13.34 21.09
C ALA A 405 -6.17 -12.12 22.02
N LEU A 406 -6.35 -10.92 21.46
CA LEU A 406 -6.52 -9.68 22.22
C LEU A 406 -7.86 -9.64 22.99
N LEU A 407 -8.95 -10.11 22.38
CA LEU A 407 -10.24 -10.21 23.08
C LEU A 407 -10.18 -11.17 24.25
N ALA A 408 -9.44 -12.29 24.12
CA ALA A 408 -9.29 -13.27 25.19
C ALA A 408 -8.58 -12.71 26.44
N THR A 409 -7.81 -11.62 26.31
CA THR A 409 -7.16 -10.94 27.44
C THR A 409 -8.00 -9.79 28.01
N GLY A 410 -9.16 -9.48 27.42
CA GLY A 410 -9.95 -8.31 27.79
C GLY A 410 -9.37 -6.99 27.27
N ALA A 411 -8.59 -7.02 26.17
CA ALA A 411 -8.10 -5.80 25.53
C ALA A 411 -9.29 -4.88 25.16
N PRO A 412 -9.25 -3.59 25.53
CA PRO A 412 -10.36 -2.69 25.27
C PRO A 412 -10.38 -2.28 23.80
N THR A 413 -11.56 -2.00 23.26
CA THR A 413 -11.71 -1.37 21.95
C THR A 413 -12.91 -0.44 21.96
N ARG A 414 -12.82 0.65 21.21
CA ARG A 414 -13.96 1.54 20.93
C ARG A 414 -14.62 1.24 19.58
N LEU A 415 -14.03 0.34 18.79
CA LEU A 415 -14.48 0.06 17.43
C LEU A 415 -15.51 -1.08 17.44
N SER A 416 -16.54 -0.94 16.62
CA SER A 416 -17.63 -1.90 16.49
C SER A 416 -17.78 -2.37 15.04
N PRO A 417 -18.39 -3.55 14.81
CA PRO A 417 -18.72 -4.01 13.47
C PRO A 417 -19.62 -3.01 12.70
N PRO A 418 -19.55 -2.97 11.36
CA PRO A 418 -18.74 -3.83 10.50
C PRO A 418 -17.31 -3.30 10.29
N THR A 419 -16.36 -4.23 10.35
CA THR A 419 -14.93 -4.02 10.09
C THR A 419 -14.55 -4.32 8.64
N GLY A 420 -15.45 -4.95 7.88
CA GLY A 420 -15.16 -5.41 6.52
C GLY A 420 -14.65 -6.86 6.45
N ASP A 421 -14.42 -7.51 7.59
CA ASP A 421 -14.10 -8.93 7.69
C ASP A 421 -15.14 -9.66 8.55
N ALA A 422 -15.86 -10.61 7.95
CA ALA A 422 -16.97 -11.28 8.61
C ALA A 422 -16.54 -12.13 9.82
N ALA A 423 -15.30 -12.63 9.85
CA ALA A 423 -14.80 -13.42 10.98
C ALA A 423 -14.51 -12.52 12.17
N VAL A 424 -13.89 -11.36 11.93
CA VAL A 424 -13.63 -10.33 12.95
C VAL A 424 -14.93 -9.73 13.47
N ASP A 425 -15.89 -9.44 12.59
CA ASP A 425 -17.21 -8.94 12.99
C ASP A 425 -17.92 -9.90 13.95
N ALA A 426 -17.88 -11.21 13.67
CA ALA A 426 -18.47 -12.22 14.53
C ALA A 426 -17.76 -12.34 15.89
N LEU A 427 -16.44 -12.11 15.95
CA LEU A 427 -15.69 -12.08 17.21
C LEU A 427 -16.10 -10.89 18.07
N LEU A 428 -16.14 -9.68 17.48
CA LEU A 428 -16.51 -8.45 18.18
C LEU A 428 -17.96 -8.48 18.66
N THR A 429 -18.92 -8.95 17.85
CA THR A 429 -20.32 -9.10 18.29
C THR A 429 -20.42 -10.02 19.51
N ARG A 430 -19.73 -11.16 19.50
CA ARG A 430 -19.74 -12.07 20.66
C ARG A 430 -19.13 -11.45 21.91
N ALA A 431 -18.10 -10.63 21.77
CA ALA A 431 -17.46 -9.94 22.90
C ALA A 431 -18.34 -8.82 23.47
N LEU A 432 -19.16 -8.16 22.65
CA LEU A 432 -20.13 -7.15 23.10
C LEU A 432 -21.34 -7.76 23.83
N ASP A 433 -21.68 -9.01 23.50
CA ASP A 433 -22.79 -9.75 24.09
C ASP A 433 -22.42 -10.50 25.40
N ALA A 434 -21.12 -10.56 25.73
CA ALA A 434 -20.57 -11.24 26.91
C ALA A 434 -20.32 -10.26 28.06
#